data_AF-A0A419W7Z7-F1
#
_entry.id   AF-A0A419W7Z7-F1
#
_cell.length_a   1.000
_cell.length_b   1.000
_cell.length_c   1.000
_cell.angle_alpha   90.00
_cell.angle_beta   90.00
_cell.angle_gamma   90.00
#
_symmetry.space_group_name_H-M   'P 1'
#
loop_
_entity.id
_entity.type
_entity.pdbx_description
1 polymer ?
#
loop_
_entity_poly.entity_id
_entity_poly.type
_entity_poly.pdbx_seq_one_letter_code
_entity_poly.pdbx_strand_id
1 'polypeptide(L)'
;MNETILKASTLKKEIASQTTESIQDFLSKLKDKMQQVFHLRGDINQYAQQRGLPPFVLREIMDTNPLSIGIPKEYGGRGAVMAENLALLEAASYESLALSLTFGINSALFLQPVGKYATHEAKSEVFKRFLENKTMGGLMITEPDYGSDALNMQTSFTEEDQFYNLNGKKHWAGLTGWAEFWLLTARQQTEKGDLQRDIDFFICDVTQPGQTIKVEEFYDNLGLYQIPYGRNHIDVRIPKTHKLIPHSTGVKMMLDLLHRSRMQFPGMGMGFIQRMLDEGMNHCKQRLVGGKSLFSYDQVQERLSKLQASFTVCSAMCANSAKNAGVEKDLTGIGIEANAVKSVITDLMQQAAQSVTQLVGAKAYRNSHIAGRGITDSRPFQIFEGSNDILYAQISEGVVKQMKRLKEANLFNFLKENPLTSRSADQLKDLFNFKLDLQLPQRKLVELGQILGRVISMDMVHKLADEGFRKDLIDGGIQMLHQDIQQLMGSFHLNPQLQVVEDYQDNSSWLKYSV
;
A
#
# COMPACT_ATOMS: atom_id res chain seq x y z
N MET A 1 2.43 -6.68 -44.69
CA MET A 1 3.15 -5.85 -43.68
C MET A 1 2.62 -4.41 -43.61
N ASN A 2 2.18 -3.79 -44.72
CA ASN A 2 1.69 -2.39 -44.71
C ASN A 2 0.22 -2.20 -44.25
N GLU A 3 -0.67 -3.16 -44.43
CA GLU A 3 -2.09 -3.00 -44.01
C GLU A 3 -2.30 -3.10 -42.49
N THR A 4 -1.51 -3.91 -41.79
CA THR A 4 -1.55 -4.05 -40.33
C THR A 4 -1.05 -2.78 -39.63
N ILE A 5 -0.04 -2.12 -40.22
CA ILE A 5 0.51 -0.85 -39.72
C ILE A 5 -0.47 0.30 -39.96
N LEU A 6 -1.16 0.33 -41.12
CA LEU A 6 -2.21 1.32 -41.39
C LEU A 6 -3.41 1.16 -40.46
N LYS A 7 -3.90 -0.06 -40.24
CA LYS A 7 -5.00 -0.33 -39.29
C LYS A 7 -4.63 0.07 -37.86
N ALA A 8 -3.40 -0.23 -37.41
CA ALA A 8 -2.89 0.22 -36.12
C ALA A 8 -2.80 1.76 -36.01
N SER A 9 -2.43 2.46 -37.10
CA SER A 9 -2.39 3.93 -37.13
C SER A 9 -3.76 4.59 -37.12
N THR A 10 -4.78 3.91 -37.68
CA THR A 10 -6.15 4.41 -37.76
C THR A 10 -6.86 4.20 -36.42
N LEU A 11 -6.65 3.05 -35.76
CA LEU A 11 -7.08 2.80 -34.38
C LEU A 11 -6.44 3.80 -33.40
N LYS A 12 -5.15 4.12 -33.56
CA LYS A 12 -4.44 5.14 -32.77
C LYS A 12 -5.09 6.53 -32.89
N LYS A 13 -5.68 6.88 -34.03
CA LYS A 13 -6.33 8.18 -34.24
C LYS A 13 -7.77 8.23 -33.73
N GLU A 14 -8.51 7.11 -33.76
CA GLU A 14 -9.87 7.06 -33.23
C GLU A 14 -9.88 6.98 -31.69
N ILE A 15 -8.94 6.26 -31.07
CA ILE A 15 -8.86 6.08 -29.61
C ILE A 15 -8.23 7.29 -28.90
N ALA A 16 -7.31 8.02 -29.55
CA ALA A 16 -6.65 9.19 -28.96
C ALA A 16 -7.60 10.40 -28.72
N SER A 17 -8.88 10.30 -29.08
CA SER A 17 -9.85 11.40 -28.93
C SER A 17 -10.62 11.42 -27.60
N GLN A 18 -10.41 10.47 -26.68
CA GLN A 18 -11.44 10.16 -25.66
C GLN A 18 -11.22 10.59 -24.20
N THR A 19 -10.15 11.32 -23.83
CA THR A 19 -10.08 11.88 -22.47
C THR A 19 -9.73 13.38 -22.47
N THR A 20 -10.71 14.19 -22.87
CA THR A 20 -10.70 15.66 -22.71
C THR A 20 -11.13 16.12 -21.30
N GLU A 21 -11.63 15.19 -20.47
CA GLU A 21 -12.11 15.49 -19.12
C GLU A 21 -10.95 15.76 -18.15
N SER A 22 -11.03 16.89 -17.44
CA SER A 22 -10.07 17.24 -16.39
C SER A 22 -10.10 16.22 -15.24
N ILE A 23 -8.99 16.07 -14.51
CA ILE A 23 -8.97 15.18 -13.35
C ILE A 23 -9.96 15.63 -12.27
N GLN A 24 -10.19 16.94 -12.13
CA GLN A 24 -11.14 17.49 -11.17
C GLN A 24 -12.58 17.07 -11.50
N ASP A 25 -12.99 17.16 -12.77
CA ASP A 25 -14.33 16.76 -13.19
C ASP A 25 -14.55 15.26 -13.03
N PHE A 26 -13.56 14.46 -13.40
CA PHE A 26 -13.57 13.01 -13.20
C PHE A 26 -13.75 12.64 -11.73
N LEU A 27 -12.93 13.22 -10.85
CA LEU A 27 -13.01 12.96 -9.41
C LEU A 27 -14.32 13.47 -8.81
N SER A 28 -14.85 14.60 -9.29
CA SER A 28 -16.16 15.10 -8.87
C SER A 28 -17.25 14.08 -9.20
N LYS A 29 -17.30 13.58 -10.44
CA LYS A 29 -18.28 12.57 -10.85
C LYS A 29 -18.19 11.29 -10.03
N LEU A 30 -16.96 10.81 -9.75
CA LEU A 30 -16.76 9.65 -8.90
C LEU A 30 -17.24 9.90 -7.46
N LYS A 31 -16.89 11.05 -6.87
CA LYS A 31 -17.31 11.43 -5.51
C LYS A 31 -18.83 11.58 -5.41
N ASP A 32 -19.45 12.25 -6.37
CA ASP A 32 -20.91 12.39 -6.46
C ASP A 32 -21.57 11.02 -6.56
N LYS A 33 -20.99 10.12 -7.35
CA LYS A 33 -21.52 8.77 -7.47
C LYS A 33 -21.41 7.98 -6.17
N MET A 34 -20.24 8.01 -5.51
CA MET A 34 -20.05 7.39 -4.20
C MET A 34 -21.03 7.97 -3.16
N GLN A 35 -21.21 9.30 -3.12
CA GLN A 35 -22.17 9.96 -2.25
C GLN A 35 -23.61 9.44 -2.46
N GLN A 36 -24.03 9.30 -3.72
CA GLN A 36 -25.36 8.78 -4.06
C GLN A 36 -25.56 7.35 -3.55
N VAL A 37 -24.60 6.45 -3.79
CA VAL A 37 -24.77 5.02 -3.51
C VAL A 37 -24.45 4.64 -2.06
N PHE A 38 -23.54 5.37 -1.39
CA PHE A 38 -23.10 5.08 -0.03
C PHE A 38 -23.88 5.80 1.06
N HIS A 39 -24.49 6.96 0.78
CA HIS A 39 -25.14 7.78 1.80
C HIS A 39 -26.59 8.14 1.49
N LEU A 40 -26.98 8.31 0.22
CA LEU A 40 -28.36 8.68 -0.14
C LEU A 40 -29.26 7.46 -0.38
N ARG A 41 -28.75 6.45 -1.07
CA ARG A 41 -29.48 5.20 -1.41
C ARG A 41 -29.08 4.01 -0.53
N GLY A 42 -28.12 4.21 0.37
CA GLY A 42 -27.48 3.15 1.14
C GLY A 42 -26.74 3.69 2.36
N ASP A 43 -26.09 2.78 3.07
CA ASP A 43 -25.15 3.10 4.15
C ASP A 43 -23.91 2.22 3.98
N ILE A 44 -22.78 2.83 3.63
CA ILE A 44 -21.50 2.14 3.49
C ILE A 44 -21.11 1.37 4.76
N ASN A 45 -21.50 1.83 5.95
CA ASN A 45 -21.20 1.11 7.18
C ASN A 45 -22.00 -0.19 7.34
N GLN A 46 -23.18 -0.29 6.71
CA GLN A 46 -23.92 -1.55 6.62
C GLN A 46 -23.31 -2.46 5.56
N TYR A 47 -23.00 -1.91 4.38
CA TYR A 47 -22.40 -2.67 3.29
C TYR A 47 -21.03 -3.26 3.65
N ALA A 48 -20.22 -2.54 4.43
CA ALA A 48 -18.90 -2.99 4.86
C ALA A 48 -18.91 -4.23 5.77
N GLN A 49 -20.07 -4.61 6.33
CA GLN A 49 -20.23 -5.80 7.15
C GLN A 49 -20.47 -7.08 6.32
N GLN A 50 -20.60 -6.96 4.99
CA GLN A 50 -20.87 -8.06 4.08
C GLN A 50 -19.71 -8.25 3.11
N ARG A 51 -19.65 -9.44 2.51
CA ARG A 51 -18.69 -9.73 1.44
C ARG A 51 -19.07 -8.92 0.21
N GLY A 52 -18.16 -8.07 -0.26
CA GLY A 52 -18.33 -7.22 -1.42
C GLY A 52 -19.18 -5.98 -1.19
N LEU A 53 -19.28 -5.20 -2.26
CA LEU A 53 -20.29 -4.17 -2.39
C LEU A 53 -21.54 -4.77 -3.05
N PRO A 54 -22.75 -4.27 -2.74
CA PRO A 54 -23.94 -4.66 -3.49
C PRO A 54 -23.69 -4.48 -5.00
N PRO A 55 -24.13 -5.41 -5.87
CA PRO A 55 -23.79 -5.37 -7.29
C PRO A 55 -24.14 -4.06 -8.00
N PHE A 56 -25.25 -3.40 -7.63
CA PHE A 56 -25.60 -2.10 -8.20
C PHE A 56 -24.65 -0.98 -7.76
N VAL A 57 -24.16 -1.03 -6.51
CA VAL A 57 -23.22 -0.05 -5.96
C VAL A 57 -21.89 -0.15 -6.68
N LEU A 58 -21.35 -1.37 -6.79
CA LEU A 58 -20.09 -1.60 -7.50
C LEU A 58 -20.22 -1.20 -8.98
N ARG A 59 -21.31 -1.59 -9.65
CA ARG A 59 -21.56 -1.24 -11.05
C ARG A 59 -21.54 0.27 -11.28
N GLU A 60 -22.34 1.04 -10.54
CA GLU A 60 -22.42 2.47 -10.80
C GLU A 60 -21.11 3.21 -10.47
N ILE A 61 -20.33 2.74 -9.48
CA ILE A 61 -18.99 3.27 -9.22
C ILE A 61 -18.05 2.92 -10.39
N MET A 62 -18.07 1.68 -10.87
CA MET A 62 -17.23 1.23 -11.99
C MET A 62 -17.63 1.87 -13.31
N ASP A 63 -18.89 2.28 -13.49
CA ASP A 63 -19.38 2.98 -14.68
C ASP A 63 -18.70 4.35 -14.87
N THR A 64 -18.13 4.95 -13.81
CA THR A 64 -17.29 6.16 -13.95
C THR A 64 -15.88 5.86 -14.44
N ASN A 65 -15.56 4.61 -14.81
CA ASN A 65 -14.24 4.17 -15.27
C ASN A 65 -13.06 4.54 -14.32
N PRO A 66 -13.15 4.25 -13.01
CA PRO A 66 -12.09 4.61 -12.06
C PRO A 66 -10.72 4.04 -12.45
N LEU A 67 -10.70 2.81 -12.99
CA LEU A 67 -9.46 2.11 -13.37
C LEU A 67 -8.80 2.64 -14.65
N SER A 68 -9.48 3.50 -15.41
CA SER A 68 -8.86 4.17 -16.58
C SER A 68 -7.63 5.02 -16.20
N ILE A 69 -7.52 5.39 -14.92
CA ILE A 69 -6.40 6.13 -14.35
C ILE A 69 -5.08 5.37 -14.45
N GLY A 70 -5.12 4.03 -14.43
CA GLY A 70 -3.95 3.15 -14.50
C GLY A 70 -3.54 2.78 -15.93
N ILE A 71 -4.30 3.23 -16.93
CA ILE A 71 -4.13 2.86 -18.34
C ILE A 71 -3.42 4.00 -19.09
N PRO A 72 -2.42 3.71 -19.96
CA PRO A 72 -1.76 4.74 -20.76
C PRO A 72 -2.71 5.44 -21.74
N LYS A 73 -2.43 6.70 -22.08
CA LYS A 73 -3.31 7.53 -22.93
C LYS A 73 -3.47 6.93 -24.33
N GLU A 74 -2.43 6.33 -24.88
CA GLU A 74 -2.46 5.71 -26.20
C GLU A 74 -3.40 4.48 -26.29
N TYR A 75 -3.87 3.96 -25.15
CA TYR A 75 -4.89 2.90 -25.07
C TYR A 75 -6.25 3.42 -24.57
N GLY A 76 -6.49 4.73 -24.56
CA GLY A 76 -7.77 5.33 -24.13
C GLY A 76 -7.88 5.59 -22.62
N GLY A 77 -6.80 5.40 -21.86
CA GLY A 77 -6.75 5.71 -20.43
C GLY A 77 -6.40 7.17 -20.12
N ARG A 78 -6.09 7.44 -18.85
CA ARG A 78 -5.67 8.78 -18.36
C ARG A 78 -4.16 8.97 -18.26
N GLY A 79 -3.37 7.92 -18.51
CA GLY A 79 -1.91 8.01 -18.61
C GLY A 79 -1.12 7.50 -17.42
N ALA A 80 -1.73 6.78 -16.47
CA ALA A 80 -1.03 6.24 -15.30
C ALA A 80 -0.26 7.32 -14.49
N VAL A 81 -0.80 8.55 -14.45
CA VAL A 81 -0.17 9.66 -13.73
C VAL A 81 -0.24 9.39 -12.23
N MET A 82 0.91 9.42 -11.55
CA MET A 82 1.01 9.08 -10.12
C MET A 82 0.12 9.95 -9.24
N ALA A 83 0.11 11.27 -9.48
CA ALA A 83 -0.73 12.21 -8.73
C ALA A 83 -2.25 11.91 -8.90
N GLU A 84 -2.68 11.56 -10.11
CA GLU A 84 -4.08 11.20 -10.37
C GLU A 84 -4.44 9.89 -9.64
N ASN A 85 -3.56 8.88 -9.68
CA ASN A 85 -3.74 7.63 -8.94
C ASN A 85 -3.90 7.88 -7.43
N LEU A 86 -3.01 8.69 -6.83
CA LEU A 86 -3.11 9.06 -5.41
C LEU A 86 -4.45 9.73 -5.07
N ALA A 87 -4.93 10.64 -5.93
CA ALA A 87 -6.20 11.32 -5.73
C ALA A 87 -7.42 10.40 -5.86
N LEU A 88 -7.38 9.40 -6.76
CA LEU A 88 -8.40 8.34 -6.83
C LEU A 88 -8.44 7.53 -5.53
N LEU A 89 -7.26 7.09 -5.06
CA LEU A 89 -7.15 6.28 -3.84
C LEU A 89 -7.63 7.06 -2.62
N GLU A 90 -7.27 8.35 -2.53
CA GLU A 90 -7.76 9.27 -1.49
C GLU A 90 -9.27 9.37 -1.49
N ALA A 91 -9.88 9.69 -2.64
CA ALA A 91 -11.32 9.84 -2.76
C ALA A 91 -12.07 8.56 -2.35
N ALA A 92 -11.59 7.39 -2.80
CA ALA A 92 -12.19 6.11 -2.42
C ALA A 92 -11.99 5.77 -0.94
N SER A 93 -10.81 6.07 -0.38
CA SER A 93 -10.45 5.68 0.99
C SER A 93 -11.20 6.48 2.05
N TYR A 94 -11.60 7.72 1.72
CA TYR A 94 -12.49 8.49 2.58
C TYR A 94 -13.82 7.76 2.85
N GLU A 95 -14.33 7.05 1.84
CA GLU A 95 -15.60 6.33 1.91
C GLU A 95 -15.44 4.88 2.37
N SER A 96 -14.51 4.14 1.74
CA SER A 96 -14.21 2.74 2.04
C SER A 96 -12.76 2.42 1.74
N LEU A 97 -12.01 2.07 2.80
CA LEU A 97 -10.62 1.62 2.67
C LEU A 97 -10.51 0.34 1.80
N ALA A 98 -11.52 -0.52 1.82
CA ALA A 98 -11.58 -1.72 0.99
C ALA A 98 -11.79 -1.39 -0.50
N LEU A 99 -12.62 -0.39 -0.83
CA LEU A 99 -12.76 0.07 -2.21
C LEU A 99 -11.45 0.72 -2.71
N SER A 100 -10.81 1.53 -1.86
CA SER A 100 -9.52 2.14 -2.19
C SER A 100 -8.44 1.08 -2.46
N LEU A 101 -8.34 0.05 -1.60
CA LEU A 101 -7.41 -1.05 -1.83
C LEU A 101 -7.76 -1.83 -3.10
N THR A 102 -9.04 -2.03 -3.40
CA THR A 102 -9.48 -2.66 -4.67
C THR A 102 -8.97 -1.88 -5.87
N PHE A 103 -9.08 -0.55 -5.86
CA PHE A 103 -8.51 0.29 -6.92
C PHE A 103 -6.99 0.21 -6.96
N GLY A 104 -6.31 0.21 -5.82
CA GLY A 104 -4.84 0.08 -5.76
C GLY A 104 -4.31 -1.26 -6.28
N ILE A 105 -4.99 -2.37 -5.96
CA ILE A 105 -4.66 -3.70 -6.52
C ILE A 105 -4.75 -3.66 -8.05
N ASN A 106 -5.84 -3.11 -8.57
CA ASN A 106 -6.06 -3.03 -10.02
C ASN A 106 -5.06 -2.07 -10.70
N SER A 107 -4.83 -0.88 -10.14
CA SER A 107 -3.97 0.12 -10.77
C SER A 107 -2.48 -0.18 -10.57
N ALA A 108 -2.01 -0.23 -9.33
CA ALA A 108 -0.60 -0.32 -9.00
C ALA A 108 -0.02 -1.72 -9.21
N LEU A 109 -0.79 -2.77 -8.87
CA LEU A 109 -0.30 -4.15 -8.90
C LEU A 109 -0.60 -4.90 -10.19
N PHE A 110 -1.51 -4.39 -11.02
CA PHE A 110 -1.87 -5.03 -12.29
C PHE A 110 -1.66 -4.12 -13.50
N LEU A 111 -2.42 -3.02 -13.62
CA LEU A 111 -2.42 -2.19 -14.83
C LEU A 111 -1.09 -1.49 -15.10
N GLN A 112 -0.45 -0.91 -14.08
CA GLN A 112 0.85 -0.24 -14.24
C GLN A 112 1.96 -1.22 -14.66
N PRO A 113 2.11 -2.41 -14.03
CA PRO A 113 3.04 -3.45 -14.50
C PRO A 113 2.76 -3.93 -15.92
N VAL A 114 1.49 -4.16 -16.27
CA VAL A 114 1.10 -4.51 -17.65
C VAL A 114 1.52 -3.39 -18.60
N GLY A 115 1.21 -2.13 -18.27
CA GLY A 115 1.57 -0.97 -19.08
C GLY A 115 3.07 -0.78 -19.28
N LYS A 116 3.86 -1.13 -18.27
CA LYS A 116 5.31 -0.99 -18.31
C LYS A 116 6.00 -2.16 -19.01
N TYR A 117 5.64 -3.40 -18.68
CA TYR A 117 6.44 -4.59 -19.01
C TYR A 117 5.79 -5.58 -19.99
N ALA A 118 4.48 -5.47 -20.27
CA ALA A 118 3.85 -6.41 -21.18
C ALA A 118 4.17 -6.13 -22.66
N THR A 119 3.91 -7.13 -23.52
CA THR A 119 3.96 -6.98 -24.97
C THR A 119 2.84 -6.05 -25.47
N HIS A 120 2.97 -5.51 -26.69
CA HIS A 120 1.95 -4.64 -27.25
C HIS A 120 0.61 -5.39 -27.48
N GLU A 121 0.72 -6.66 -27.86
CA GLU A 121 -0.38 -7.58 -28.07
C GLU A 121 -1.17 -7.79 -26.77
N ALA A 122 -0.48 -8.09 -25.65
CA ALA A 122 -1.15 -8.27 -24.37
C ALA A 122 -1.75 -6.96 -23.81
N LYS A 123 -1.04 -5.82 -23.96
CA LYS A 123 -1.54 -4.50 -23.51
C LYS A 123 -2.87 -4.15 -24.13
N SER A 124 -2.99 -4.32 -25.45
CA SER A 124 -4.16 -3.89 -26.21
C SER A 124 -5.44 -4.58 -25.75
N GLU A 125 -5.40 -5.91 -25.59
CA GLU A 125 -6.56 -6.69 -25.15
C GLU A 125 -6.92 -6.41 -23.68
N VAL A 126 -5.92 -6.42 -22.79
CA VAL A 126 -6.14 -6.17 -21.36
C VAL A 126 -6.77 -4.80 -21.15
N PHE A 127 -6.20 -3.74 -21.71
CA PHE A 127 -6.70 -2.38 -21.48
C PHE A 127 -8.07 -2.14 -22.08
N LYS A 128 -8.34 -2.71 -23.26
CA LYS A 128 -9.68 -2.66 -23.86
C LYS A 128 -10.73 -3.24 -22.91
N ARG A 129 -10.49 -4.42 -22.33
CA ARG A 129 -11.45 -5.06 -21.42
C ARG A 129 -11.64 -4.32 -20.10
N PHE A 130 -10.60 -3.69 -19.56
CA PHE A 130 -10.76 -2.82 -18.39
C PHE A 130 -11.65 -1.61 -18.68
N LEU A 131 -11.52 -1.00 -19.87
CA LEU A 131 -12.31 0.16 -20.26
C LEU A 131 -13.75 -0.20 -20.64
N GLU A 132 -13.95 -1.25 -21.43
CA GLU A 132 -15.26 -1.62 -21.97
C GLU A 132 -16.05 -2.48 -20.98
N ASN A 133 -15.43 -3.52 -20.43
CA ASN A 133 -16.12 -4.55 -19.62
C ASN A 133 -16.03 -4.30 -18.12
N LYS A 134 -15.28 -3.28 -17.67
CA LYS A 134 -15.05 -2.97 -16.25
C LYS A 134 -14.44 -4.14 -15.47
N THR A 135 -13.65 -4.93 -16.18
CA THR A 135 -12.95 -6.10 -15.64
C THR A 135 -11.98 -5.70 -14.52
N MET A 136 -11.74 -6.63 -13.59
CA MET A 136 -10.75 -6.48 -12.54
C MET A 136 -9.55 -7.41 -12.73
N GLY A 137 -8.41 -6.98 -12.20
CA GLY A 137 -7.17 -7.73 -12.15
C GLY A 137 -6.53 -7.72 -10.76
N GLY A 138 -5.50 -8.52 -10.58
CA GLY A 138 -4.71 -8.57 -9.36
C GLY A 138 -3.33 -9.21 -9.54
N LEU A 139 -2.62 -9.38 -8.43
CA LEU A 139 -1.27 -9.93 -8.39
C LEU A 139 -1.22 -11.12 -7.42
N MET A 140 -0.57 -12.21 -7.83
CA MET A 140 -0.35 -13.40 -7.00
C MET A 140 1.15 -13.70 -6.84
N ILE A 141 1.70 -13.32 -5.68
CA ILE A 141 3.09 -13.62 -5.29
C ILE A 141 3.13 -14.70 -4.21
N THR A 142 2.48 -14.41 -3.08
CA THR A 142 2.56 -15.14 -1.82
C THR A 142 2.06 -16.58 -1.93
N GLU A 143 2.78 -17.50 -1.29
CA GLU A 143 2.43 -18.92 -1.19
C GLU A 143 2.29 -19.32 0.29
N PRO A 144 1.56 -20.41 0.62
CA PRO A 144 1.32 -20.84 1.99
C PRO A 144 2.56 -20.86 2.90
N ASP A 145 3.68 -21.34 2.38
CA ASP A 145 4.95 -21.46 3.12
C ASP A 145 5.94 -20.32 2.81
N TYR A 146 5.59 -19.41 1.89
CA TYR A 146 6.48 -18.37 1.35
C TYR A 146 5.77 -17.01 1.28
N GLY A 147 5.72 -16.33 2.42
CA GLY A 147 5.27 -14.94 2.51
C GLY A 147 6.42 -13.95 2.42
N SER A 148 7.09 -13.72 3.54
CA SER A 148 8.23 -12.80 3.63
C SER A 148 9.45 -13.29 2.82
N ASP A 149 9.55 -14.60 2.61
CA ASP A 149 10.57 -15.25 1.80
C ASP A 149 10.10 -15.54 0.36
N ALA A 150 9.43 -14.56 -0.25
CA ALA A 150 8.81 -14.72 -1.58
C ALA A 150 9.82 -15.11 -2.68
N LEU A 151 11.11 -14.80 -2.52
CA LEU A 151 12.14 -15.18 -3.49
C LEU A 151 12.36 -16.70 -3.59
N ASN A 152 11.99 -17.45 -2.54
CA ASN A 152 12.08 -18.90 -2.50
C ASN A 152 10.74 -19.60 -2.80
N MET A 153 9.80 -18.91 -3.45
CA MET A 153 8.54 -19.49 -3.91
C MET A 153 8.73 -20.78 -4.72
N GLN A 154 7.72 -21.64 -4.73
CA GLN A 154 7.72 -22.96 -5.36
C GLN A 154 6.81 -23.07 -6.57
N THR A 155 5.92 -22.08 -6.82
CA THR A 155 5.18 -22.03 -8.08
C THR A 155 6.17 -21.98 -9.23
N SER A 156 5.99 -22.91 -10.16
CA SER A 156 6.94 -23.20 -11.21
C SER A 156 6.32 -23.03 -12.58
N PHE A 157 7.16 -22.89 -13.60
CA PHE A 157 6.71 -23.01 -14.98
C PHE A 157 7.68 -23.80 -15.85
N THR A 158 7.14 -24.47 -16.87
CA THR A 158 7.88 -25.05 -18.00
C THR A 158 7.48 -24.36 -19.30
N GLU A 159 8.37 -24.41 -20.29
CA GLU A 159 8.13 -23.85 -21.61
C GLU A 159 7.77 -24.97 -22.59
N GLU A 160 6.66 -24.83 -23.31
CA GLU A 160 6.18 -25.80 -24.29
C GLU A 160 5.57 -25.09 -25.51
N ASP A 161 6.22 -25.24 -26.67
CA ASP A 161 5.81 -24.63 -27.95
C ASP A 161 5.54 -23.13 -27.87
N GLN A 162 4.25 -22.73 -27.89
CA GLN A 162 3.75 -21.36 -27.85
C GLN A 162 3.23 -20.94 -26.48
N PHE A 163 3.43 -21.77 -25.45
CA PHE A 163 2.86 -21.62 -24.13
C PHE A 163 3.89 -21.82 -23.00
N TYR A 164 3.51 -21.32 -21.83
CA TYR A 164 4.11 -21.63 -20.54
C TYR A 164 3.09 -22.37 -19.71
N ASN A 165 3.49 -23.53 -19.15
CA ASN A 165 2.65 -24.30 -18.24
C ASN A 165 3.06 -23.94 -16.81
N LEU A 166 2.16 -23.33 -16.04
CA LEU A 166 2.41 -22.89 -14.66
C LEU A 166 1.69 -23.84 -13.69
N ASN A 167 2.39 -24.27 -12.64
CA ASN A 167 1.80 -25.09 -11.59
C ASN A 167 2.27 -24.64 -10.19
N GLY A 168 1.34 -24.56 -9.24
CA GLY A 168 1.66 -24.21 -7.85
C GLY A 168 0.46 -23.85 -6.99
N LYS A 169 0.72 -23.11 -5.91
CA LYS A 169 -0.29 -22.60 -4.98
C LYS A 169 0.01 -21.17 -4.61
N LYS A 170 -1.03 -20.33 -4.63
CA LYS A 170 -0.97 -18.92 -4.23
C LYS A 170 -2.02 -18.64 -3.19
N HIS A 171 -1.78 -17.70 -2.29
CA HIS A 171 -2.80 -17.27 -1.33
C HIS A 171 -2.70 -15.78 -0.98
N TRP A 172 -3.70 -15.27 -0.27
CA TRP A 172 -3.82 -13.86 0.13
C TRP A 172 -3.83 -12.84 -1.03
N ALA A 173 -4.08 -13.31 -2.25
CA ALA A 173 -4.33 -12.45 -3.39
C ALA A 173 -5.72 -11.80 -3.23
N GLY A 174 -5.78 -10.49 -3.00
CA GLY A 174 -7.04 -9.77 -2.90
C GLY A 174 -7.81 -9.85 -4.22
N LEU A 175 -9.13 -9.99 -4.15
CA LEU A 175 -10.04 -10.28 -5.27
C LEU A 175 -10.00 -11.75 -5.74
N THR A 176 -9.52 -12.66 -4.90
CA THR A 176 -9.58 -14.12 -5.14
C THR A 176 -11.01 -14.52 -5.53
N GLY A 177 -11.14 -15.24 -6.65
CA GLY A 177 -12.42 -15.68 -7.19
C GLY A 177 -13.25 -14.60 -7.90
N TRP A 178 -12.84 -13.33 -7.88
CA TRP A 178 -13.58 -12.20 -8.50
C TRP A 178 -12.83 -11.53 -9.65
N ALA A 179 -11.50 -11.42 -9.60
CA ALA A 179 -10.75 -10.82 -10.71
C ALA A 179 -10.69 -11.78 -11.92
N GLU A 180 -10.86 -11.23 -13.12
CA GLU A 180 -10.72 -11.99 -14.37
C GLU A 180 -9.26 -12.09 -14.83
N PHE A 181 -8.42 -11.11 -14.48
CA PHE A 181 -6.99 -11.15 -14.79
C PHE A 181 -6.11 -11.30 -13.55
N TRP A 182 -4.99 -11.99 -13.70
CA TRP A 182 -3.96 -12.11 -12.68
C TRP A 182 -2.57 -11.96 -13.27
N LEU A 183 -1.70 -11.20 -12.59
CA LEU A 183 -0.27 -11.36 -12.75
C LEU A 183 0.19 -12.48 -11.82
N LEU A 184 0.56 -13.63 -12.40
CA LEU A 184 1.09 -14.78 -11.67
C LEU A 184 2.61 -14.72 -11.65
N THR A 185 3.21 -14.96 -10.48
CA THR A 185 4.66 -15.13 -10.38
C THR A 185 5.05 -16.60 -10.28
N ALA A 186 6.06 -16.99 -11.05
CA ALA A 186 6.58 -18.36 -11.07
C ALA A 186 8.08 -18.37 -11.36
N ARG A 187 8.75 -19.46 -10.99
CA ARG A 187 10.18 -19.70 -11.28
C ARG A 187 10.32 -20.76 -12.35
N GLN A 188 11.28 -20.60 -13.25
CA GLN A 188 11.49 -21.57 -14.32
C GLN A 188 11.97 -22.90 -13.72
N GLN A 189 11.31 -24.00 -14.08
CA GLN A 189 11.78 -25.34 -13.79
C GLN A 189 12.82 -25.75 -14.82
N THR A 190 13.97 -26.23 -14.36
CA THR A 190 15.02 -26.79 -15.20
C THR A 190 14.69 -28.22 -15.62
N GLU A 191 15.39 -28.75 -16.63
CA GLU A 191 15.24 -30.15 -17.06
C GLU A 191 15.50 -31.17 -15.94
N LYS A 192 16.26 -30.78 -14.91
CA LYS A 192 16.56 -31.61 -13.72
C LYS A 192 15.47 -31.55 -12.65
N GLY A 193 14.45 -30.71 -12.83
CA GLY A 193 13.36 -30.50 -11.87
C GLY A 193 13.59 -29.35 -10.88
N ASP A 194 14.80 -28.79 -10.81
CA ASP A 194 15.14 -27.68 -9.91
C ASP A 194 14.53 -26.35 -10.38
N LEU A 195 14.23 -25.44 -9.45
CA LEU A 195 13.73 -24.09 -9.75
C LEU A 195 14.87 -23.07 -9.84
N GLN A 196 14.92 -22.31 -10.94
CA GLN A 196 15.87 -21.22 -11.12
C GLN A 196 15.67 -20.09 -10.10
N ARG A 197 16.69 -19.28 -9.83
CA ARG A 197 16.61 -18.21 -8.81
C ARG A 197 15.75 -17.00 -9.21
N ASP A 198 15.61 -16.72 -10.50
CA ASP A 198 14.84 -15.55 -10.97
C ASP A 198 13.33 -15.86 -11.00
N ILE A 199 12.52 -14.81 -11.01
CA ILE A 199 11.06 -14.91 -10.97
C ILE A 199 10.46 -14.23 -12.19
N ASP A 200 9.63 -14.94 -12.93
CA ASP A 200 8.91 -14.39 -14.07
C ASP A 200 7.46 -14.07 -13.72
N PHE A 201 6.87 -13.14 -14.50
CA PHE A 201 5.49 -12.67 -14.33
C PHE A 201 4.68 -12.98 -15.59
N PHE A 202 3.47 -13.48 -15.39
CA PHE A 202 2.60 -13.95 -16.48
C PHE A 202 1.20 -13.36 -16.32
N ILE A 203 0.66 -12.78 -17.39
CA ILE A 203 -0.74 -12.38 -17.44
C ILE A 203 -1.59 -13.63 -17.66
N CYS A 204 -2.44 -13.94 -16.70
CA CYS A 204 -3.42 -15.01 -16.75
C CYS A 204 -4.82 -14.40 -16.87
N ASP A 205 -5.58 -14.84 -17.86
CA ASP A 205 -6.99 -14.49 -18.06
C ASP A 205 -7.84 -15.71 -17.74
N VAL A 206 -8.48 -15.72 -16.57
CA VAL A 206 -9.18 -16.93 -16.07
C VAL A 206 -10.42 -17.29 -16.91
N THR A 207 -10.81 -16.40 -17.82
CA THR A 207 -11.90 -16.64 -18.78
C THR A 207 -11.46 -17.42 -20.02
N GLN A 208 -10.15 -17.57 -20.26
CA GLN A 208 -9.63 -18.34 -21.39
C GLN A 208 -9.55 -19.84 -21.08
N PRO A 209 -9.72 -20.70 -22.10
CA PRO A 209 -9.51 -22.14 -21.96
C PRO A 209 -8.11 -22.47 -21.40
N GLY A 210 -8.07 -23.30 -20.36
CA GLY A 210 -6.81 -23.73 -19.73
C GLY A 210 -6.16 -22.69 -18.82
N GLN A 211 -6.84 -21.58 -18.48
CA GLN A 211 -6.32 -20.53 -17.60
C GLN A 211 -7.16 -20.32 -16.32
N THR A 212 -8.19 -21.14 -16.10
CA THR A 212 -9.01 -21.05 -14.90
C THR A 212 -8.21 -21.39 -13.65
N ILE A 213 -8.24 -20.49 -12.66
CA ILE A 213 -7.62 -20.72 -11.35
C ILE A 213 -8.66 -21.35 -10.41
N LYS A 214 -8.31 -22.46 -9.77
CA LYS A 214 -9.18 -23.11 -8.80
C LYS A 214 -9.01 -22.48 -7.41
N VAL A 215 -10.05 -21.85 -6.89
CA VAL A 215 -10.09 -21.43 -5.48
C VAL A 215 -10.34 -22.66 -4.61
N GLU A 216 -9.36 -23.06 -3.82
CA GLU A 216 -9.47 -24.20 -2.89
C GLU A 216 -10.22 -23.82 -1.61
N GLU A 217 -10.10 -22.56 -1.18
CA GLU A 217 -10.64 -22.08 0.09
C GLU A 217 -10.77 -20.56 0.05
N PHE A 218 -11.87 -20.02 0.57
CA PHE A 218 -12.01 -18.60 0.87
C PHE A 218 -11.73 -18.36 2.35
N TYR A 219 -10.97 -17.31 2.66
CA TYR A 219 -10.61 -16.95 4.02
C TYR A 219 -11.65 -16.02 4.67
N ASP A 220 -11.86 -16.23 5.97
CA ASP A 220 -12.66 -15.35 6.83
C ASP A 220 -11.76 -14.25 7.44
N ASN A 221 -11.40 -13.26 6.63
CA ASN A 221 -10.49 -12.19 7.03
C ASN A 221 -11.13 -11.21 8.02
N LEU A 222 -10.35 -10.81 9.03
CA LEU A 222 -10.79 -9.94 10.14
C LEU A 222 -11.25 -8.53 9.71
N GLY A 223 -10.61 -7.93 8.72
CA GLY A 223 -10.90 -6.59 8.22
C GLY A 223 -10.69 -6.53 6.72
N LEU A 224 -11.10 -5.43 6.08
CA LEU A 224 -11.26 -5.34 4.63
C LEU A 224 -12.20 -6.42 4.11
N TYR A 225 -13.26 -6.69 4.87
CA TYR A 225 -14.14 -7.84 4.67
C TYR A 225 -14.77 -7.86 3.27
N GLN A 226 -14.93 -6.69 2.65
CA GLN A 226 -15.47 -6.56 1.30
C GLN A 226 -14.59 -7.22 0.22
N ILE A 227 -13.30 -7.42 0.48
CA ILE A 227 -12.36 -8.04 -0.46
C ILE A 227 -12.23 -9.54 -0.13
N PRO A 228 -12.49 -10.45 -1.08
CA PRO A 228 -12.24 -11.87 -0.87
C PRO A 228 -10.75 -12.18 -0.97
N TYR A 229 -10.32 -13.07 -0.08
CA TYR A 229 -9.00 -13.68 -0.07
C TYR A 229 -9.17 -15.19 0.00
N GLY A 230 -8.18 -15.94 -0.47
CA GLY A 230 -8.27 -17.38 -0.41
C GLY A 230 -6.99 -18.07 -0.83
N ARG A 231 -7.04 -19.40 -0.81
CA ARG A 231 -6.02 -20.29 -1.36
C ARG A 231 -6.42 -20.69 -2.77
N ASN A 232 -5.47 -20.53 -3.68
CA ASN A 232 -5.63 -20.71 -5.12
C ASN A 232 -4.67 -21.80 -5.59
N HIS A 233 -5.19 -22.81 -6.27
CA HIS A 233 -4.38 -23.77 -7.00
C HIS A 233 -4.17 -23.27 -8.43
N ILE A 234 -2.91 -23.15 -8.81
CA ILE A 234 -2.48 -22.72 -10.14
C ILE A 234 -2.14 -23.98 -10.93
N ASP A 235 -2.85 -24.20 -12.02
CA ASP A 235 -2.56 -25.21 -13.04
C ASP A 235 -3.05 -24.68 -14.39
N VAL A 236 -2.24 -23.84 -15.03
CA VAL A 236 -2.66 -23.00 -16.16
C VAL A 236 -1.67 -23.00 -17.31
N ARG A 237 -2.19 -22.85 -18.53
CA ARG A 237 -1.42 -22.75 -19.78
C ARG A 237 -1.51 -21.34 -20.35
N ILE A 238 -0.41 -20.59 -20.29
CA ILE A 238 -0.35 -19.17 -20.64
C ILE A 238 0.37 -18.97 -21.98
N PRO A 239 -0.19 -18.20 -22.94
CA PRO A 239 0.51 -17.90 -24.19
C PRO A 239 1.83 -17.16 -23.96
N LYS A 240 2.85 -17.41 -24.79
CA LYS A 240 4.16 -16.73 -24.68
C LYS A 240 4.07 -15.21 -24.72
N THR A 241 3.10 -14.65 -25.45
CA THR A 241 2.86 -13.21 -25.55
C THR A 241 2.43 -12.56 -24.23
N HIS A 242 2.00 -13.36 -23.24
CA HIS A 242 1.50 -12.90 -21.94
C HIS A 242 2.57 -12.90 -20.85
N LYS A 243 3.81 -13.32 -21.14
CA LYS A 243 4.96 -13.15 -20.24
C LYS A 243 5.40 -11.68 -20.25
N LEU A 244 5.58 -11.08 -19.06
CA LEU A 244 6.16 -9.75 -18.94
C LEU A 244 7.65 -9.77 -19.27
N ILE A 245 8.14 -8.69 -19.88
CA ILE A 245 9.53 -8.57 -20.35
C ILE A 245 10.28 -7.60 -19.43
N PRO A 246 11.09 -8.10 -18.47
CA PRO A 246 11.88 -7.23 -17.62
C PRO A 246 12.99 -6.53 -18.42
N HIS A 247 13.35 -5.30 -18.03
CA HIS A 247 14.54 -4.63 -18.58
C HIS A 247 15.86 -5.27 -18.14
N SER A 248 15.83 -6.04 -17.05
CA SER A 248 16.99 -6.75 -16.51
C SER A 248 16.58 -8.13 -15.98
N THR A 249 16.53 -8.32 -14.67
CA THR A 249 16.03 -9.57 -14.06
C THR A 249 14.58 -9.41 -13.62
N GLY A 250 13.89 -10.53 -13.50
CA GLY A 250 12.53 -10.57 -12.99
C GLY A 250 12.42 -10.09 -11.54
N VAL A 251 13.41 -10.42 -10.70
CA VAL A 251 13.51 -9.86 -9.33
C VAL A 251 13.60 -8.33 -9.32
N LYS A 252 14.35 -7.72 -10.23
CA LYS A 252 14.43 -6.25 -10.30
C LYS A 252 13.11 -5.62 -10.76
N MET A 253 12.43 -6.26 -11.72
CA MET A 253 11.07 -5.86 -12.12
C MET A 253 10.08 -5.95 -10.94
N MET A 254 10.15 -7.03 -10.15
CA MET A 254 9.36 -7.17 -8.92
C MET A 254 9.66 -6.04 -7.93
N LEU A 255 10.93 -5.69 -7.72
CA LEU A 255 11.30 -4.58 -6.84
C LEU A 255 10.78 -3.22 -7.36
N ASP A 256 10.92 -2.92 -8.65
CA ASP A 256 10.35 -1.71 -9.25
C ASP A 256 8.83 -1.61 -9.01
N LEU A 257 8.11 -2.70 -9.27
CA LEU A 257 6.67 -2.81 -9.06
C LEU A 257 6.29 -2.58 -7.59
N LEU A 258 6.90 -3.33 -6.66
CA LEU A 258 6.56 -3.27 -5.24
C LEU A 258 6.92 -1.90 -4.65
N HIS A 259 8.06 -1.32 -5.01
CA HIS A 259 8.41 0.04 -4.58
C HIS A 259 7.40 1.06 -5.10
N ARG A 260 6.95 0.94 -6.36
CA ARG A 260 5.91 1.82 -6.91
C ARG A 260 4.56 1.68 -6.22
N SER A 261 4.17 0.45 -5.86
CA SER A 261 2.97 0.18 -5.08
C SER A 261 3.05 0.83 -3.70
N ARG A 262 4.18 0.66 -2.99
CA ARG A 262 4.44 1.28 -1.68
C ARG A 262 4.36 2.81 -1.72
N MET A 263 4.82 3.44 -2.79
CA MET A 263 4.70 4.89 -2.99
C MET A 263 3.24 5.36 -3.22
N GLN A 264 2.28 4.46 -3.43
CA GLN A 264 0.86 4.79 -3.58
C GLN A 264 0.04 4.65 -2.28
N PHE A 265 0.59 4.01 -1.25
CA PHE A 265 -0.06 3.90 0.06
C PHE A 265 -0.46 5.25 0.67
N PRO A 266 0.28 6.35 0.50
CA PRO A 266 -0.15 7.67 0.96
C PRO A 266 -1.52 8.10 0.41
N GLY A 267 -1.90 7.73 -0.81
CA GLY A 267 -3.23 8.04 -1.33
C GLY A 267 -4.33 7.35 -0.52
N MET A 268 -4.16 6.06 -0.21
CA MET A 268 -5.09 5.33 0.66
C MET A 268 -5.06 5.88 2.10
N GLY A 269 -3.88 6.16 2.62
CA GLY A 269 -3.70 6.76 3.94
C GLY A 269 -4.38 8.12 4.06
N MET A 270 -4.32 8.95 3.02
CA MET A 270 -4.86 10.31 3.04
C MET A 270 -6.37 10.30 3.28
N GLY A 271 -7.12 9.59 2.43
CA GLY A 271 -8.57 9.52 2.58
C GLY A 271 -9.00 8.89 3.90
N PHE A 272 -8.30 7.84 4.33
CA PHE A 272 -8.61 7.15 5.59
C PHE A 272 -8.35 8.04 6.82
N ILE A 273 -7.17 8.66 6.90
CA ILE A 273 -6.79 9.53 8.02
C ILE A 273 -7.68 10.78 8.05
N GLN A 274 -8.00 11.35 6.89
CA GLN A 274 -8.94 12.46 6.79
C GLN A 274 -10.33 12.06 7.31
N ARG A 275 -10.86 10.89 6.90
CA ARG A 275 -12.15 10.39 7.38
C ARG A 275 -12.15 10.17 8.89
N MET A 276 -11.07 9.60 9.44
CA MET A 276 -10.87 9.43 10.88
C MET A 276 -10.88 10.78 11.60
N LEU A 277 -10.10 11.76 11.11
CA LEU A 277 -10.04 13.10 11.67
C LEU A 277 -11.41 13.79 11.68
N ASP A 278 -12.14 13.74 10.57
CA ASP A 278 -13.48 14.34 10.45
C ASP A 278 -14.48 13.70 11.42
N GLU A 279 -14.52 12.36 11.49
CA GLU A 279 -15.38 11.63 12.44
C GLU A 279 -15.05 11.99 13.89
N GLY A 280 -13.76 11.99 14.24
CA GLY A 280 -13.29 12.34 15.58
C GLY A 280 -13.61 13.79 15.97
N MET A 281 -13.35 14.74 15.07
CA MET A 281 -13.65 16.16 15.29
C MET A 281 -15.15 16.40 15.45
N ASN A 282 -15.97 15.83 14.57
CA ASN A 282 -17.42 15.98 14.61
C ASN A 282 -18.00 15.41 15.91
N HIS A 283 -17.57 14.19 16.29
CA HIS A 283 -17.98 13.58 17.55
C HIS A 283 -17.60 14.45 18.75
N CYS A 284 -16.34 14.89 18.83
CA CYS A 284 -15.85 15.65 19.98
C CYS A 284 -16.54 17.00 20.14
N LYS A 285 -16.88 17.68 19.03
CA LYS A 285 -17.60 18.96 19.08
C LYS A 285 -19.02 18.78 19.61
N GLN A 286 -19.74 17.74 19.18
CA GLN A 286 -21.14 17.49 19.52
C GLN A 286 -21.32 16.82 20.89
N ARG A 287 -20.38 15.97 21.31
CA ARG A 287 -20.49 15.20 22.55
C ARG A 287 -20.24 16.09 23.77
N LEU A 288 -21.18 16.09 24.72
CA LEU A 288 -21.01 16.71 26.03
C LEU A 288 -20.56 15.69 27.09
N VAL A 289 -19.53 16.05 27.86
CA VAL A 289 -19.06 15.32 29.05
C VAL A 289 -18.86 16.35 30.16
N GLY A 290 -19.34 16.07 31.37
CA GLY A 290 -19.21 17.01 32.50
C GLY A 290 -19.77 18.41 32.21
N GLY A 291 -20.82 18.52 31.39
CA GLY A 291 -21.46 19.79 31.04
C GLY A 291 -20.77 20.63 29.97
N LYS A 292 -19.65 20.18 29.39
CA LYS A 292 -18.95 20.89 28.29
C LYS A 292 -18.64 19.98 27.12
N SER A 293 -18.32 20.57 25.96
CA SER A 293 -17.93 19.83 24.75
C SER A 293 -16.68 18.98 25.02
N LEU A 294 -16.67 17.73 24.53
CA LEU A 294 -15.51 16.83 24.63
C LEU A 294 -14.27 17.46 23.96
N PHE A 295 -14.48 18.27 22.92
CA PHE A 295 -13.43 19.06 22.24
C PHE A 295 -12.69 20.05 23.17
N SER A 296 -13.26 20.42 24.32
CA SER A 296 -12.65 21.37 25.27
C SER A 296 -11.69 20.74 26.29
N TYR A 297 -11.47 19.43 26.24
CA TYR A 297 -10.54 18.75 27.13
C TYR A 297 -9.15 18.70 26.49
N ASP A 298 -8.13 19.10 27.25
CA ASP A 298 -6.73 19.18 26.79
C ASP A 298 -6.23 17.86 26.17
N GLN A 299 -6.42 16.74 26.87
CA GLN A 299 -6.07 15.40 26.36
C GLN A 299 -6.79 15.03 25.05
N VAL A 300 -8.01 15.53 24.83
CA VAL A 300 -8.75 15.34 23.58
C VAL A 300 -8.14 16.19 22.46
N GLN A 301 -7.76 17.42 22.77
CA GLN A 301 -7.08 18.32 21.83
C GLN A 301 -5.73 17.76 21.40
N GLU A 302 -4.94 17.21 22.33
CA GLU A 302 -3.68 16.52 22.02
C GLU A 302 -3.92 15.33 21.06
N ARG A 303 -4.97 14.54 21.30
CA ARG A 303 -5.28 13.40 20.42
C ARG A 303 -5.74 13.84 19.03
N LEU A 304 -6.54 14.90 18.94
CA LEU A 304 -6.98 15.47 17.67
C LEU A 304 -5.81 16.14 16.92
N SER A 305 -4.88 16.79 17.62
CA SER A 305 -3.70 17.40 16.98
C SER A 305 -2.76 16.34 16.39
N LYS A 306 -2.62 15.16 17.02
CA LYS A 306 -1.89 14.02 16.44
C LYS A 306 -2.54 13.49 15.15
N LEU A 307 -3.87 13.47 15.07
CA LEU A 307 -4.58 13.14 13.83
C LEU A 307 -4.32 14.17 12.73
N GLN A 308 -4.32 15.47 13.06
CA GLN A 308 -3.99 16.55 12.13
C GLN A 308 -2.52 16.49 11.65
N ALA A 309 -1.60 16.17 12.55
CA ALA A 309 -0.21 15.95 12.22
C ALA A 309 -0.05 14.74 11.27
N SER A 310 -0.76 13.64 11.53
CA SER A 310 -0.80 12.47 10.63
C SER A 310 -1.28 12.81 9.23
N PHE A 311 -2.33 13.63 9.11
CA PHE A 311 -2.82 14.17 7.84
C PHE A 311 -1.72 14.96 7.10
N THR A 312 -0.97 15.78 7.83
CA THR A 312 0.11 16.60 7.26
C THR A 312 1.28 15.74 6.76
N VAL A 313 1.70 14.76 7.55
CA VAL A 313 2.74 13.80 7.15
C VAL A 313 2.30 13.02 5.90
N CYS A 314 1.05 12.56 5.86
CA CYS A 314 0.49 11.90 4.69
C CYS A 314 0.47 12.81 3.46
N SER A 315 0.19 14.11 3.64
CA SER A 315 0.18 15.10 2.56
C SER A 315 1.57 15.25 1.95
N ALA A 316 2.59 15.28 2.80
CA ALA A 316 3.99 15.35 2.39
C ALA A 316 4.40 14.09 1.61
N MET A 317 4.00 12.91 2.06
CA MET A 317 4.24 11.66 1.35
C MET A 317 3.51 11.57 0.00
N CYS A 318 2.28 12.09 -0.10
CA CYS A 318 1.56 12.19 -1.37
C CYS A 318 2.30 13.10 -2.36
N ALA A 319 2.69 14.29 -1.92
CA ALA A 319 3.44 15.24 -2.75
C ALA A 319 4.79 14.66 -3.21
N ASN A 320 5.51 13.99 -2.31
CA ASN A 320 6.76 13.32 -2.63
C ASN A 320 6.55 12.20 -3.67
N SER A 321 5.55 11.35 -3.47
CA SER A 321 5.27 10.22 -4.36
C SER A 321 4.82 10.68 -5.74
N ALA A 322 3.98 11.71 -5.81
CA ALA A 322 3.57 12.35 -7.06
C ALA A 322 4.77 12.83 -7.90
N LYS A 323 5.78 13.42 -7.24
CA LYS A 323 7.00 13.92 -7.90
C LYS A 323 7.96 12.79 -8.29
N ASN A 324 8.09 11.75 -7.45
CA ASN A 324 9.21 10.82 -7.53
C ASN A 324 8.88 9.41 -8.06
N ALA A 325 7.61 9.02 -8.14
CA ALA A 325 7.24 7.61 -8.41
C ALA A 325 6.45 7.37 -9.72
N GLY A 326 6.53 8.28 -10.69
CA GLY A 326 5.91 8.11 -12.02
C GLY A 326 6.32 6.82 -12.74
N VAL A 327 5.40 6.22 -13.51
CA VAL A 327 5.52 4.87 -14.12
C VAL A 327 6.76 4.73 -15.02
N GLU A 328 7.18 5.83 -15.64
CA GLU A 328 8.36 5.95 -16.50
C GLU A 328 9.69 5.77 -15.76
N LYS A 329 9.72 5.94 -14.44
CA LYS A 329 10.94 5.85 -13.63
C LYS A 329 11.24 4.41 -13.22
N ASP A 330 12.51 4.03 -13.14
CA ASP A 330 12.94 2.80 -12.46
C ASP A 330 13.13 3.07 -10.96
N LEU A 331 12.30 2.43 -10.15
CA LEU A 331 12.23 2.57 -8.70
C LEU A 331 12.96 1.44 -7.97
N THR A 332 13.67 0.55 -8.68
CA THR A 332 14.49 -0.51 -8.05
C THR A 332 15.45 0.05 -6.99
N GLY A 333 15.98 1.25 -7.20
CA GLY A 333 16.99 1.90 -6.34
C GLY A 333 16.45 2.65 -5.13
N ILE A 334 15.13 2.85 -4.99
CA ILE A 334 14.55 3.71 -3.94
C ILE A 334 14.01 2.94 -2.72
N GLY A 335 14.50 1.72 -2.50
CA GLY A 335 13.94 0.82 -1.47
C GLY A 335 13.85 1.42 -0.06
N ILE A 336 14.84 2.21 0.37
CA ILE A 336 14.82 2.89 1.68
C ILE A 336 13.63 3.86 1.78
N GLU A 337 13.43 4.69 0.76
CA GLU A 337 12.36 5.68 0.72
C GLU A 337 10.98 5.01 0.61
N ALA A 338 10.82 4.07 -0.31
CA ALA A 338 9.56 3.35 -0.50
C ALA A 338 9.15 2.57 0.75
N ASN A 339 10.11 1.93 1.42
CA ASN A 339 9.87 1.24 2.69
C ASN A 339 9.48 2.21 3.79
N ALA A 340 10.13 3.38 3.90
CA ALA A 340 9.79 4.39 4.89
C ALA A 340 8.38 4.94 4.69
N VAL A 341 8.02 5.28 3.44
CA VAL A 341 6.69 5.77 3.07
C VAL A 341 5.62 4.78 3.50
N LYS A 342 5.71 3.52 3.07
CA LYS A 342 4.69 2.51 3.40
C LYS A 342 4.64 2.21 4.90
N SER A 343 5.77 1.95 5.53
CA SER A 343 5.78 1.54 6.94
C SER A 343 5.26 2.64 7.87
N VAL A 344 5.68 3.89 7.68
CA VAL A 344 5.23 5.00 8.52
C VAL A 344 3.76 5.35 8.26
N ILE A 345 3.31 5.45 7.00
CA ILE A 345 1.90 5.81 6.77
C ILE A 345 0.94 4.77 7.33
N THR A 346 1.30 3.49 7.25
CA THR A 346 0.45 2.41 7.74
C THR A 346 0.41 2.33 9.27
N ASP A 347 1.49 2.73 9.95
CA ASP A 347 1.46 2.97 11.40
C ASP A 347 0.53 4.13 11.76
N LEU A 348 0.60 5.25 11.02
CA LEU A 348 -0.27 6.42 11.25
C LEU A 348 -1.75 6.10 11.00
N MET A 349 -2.07 5.31 9.97
CA MET A 349 -3.44 4.83 9.73
C MET A 349 -3.97 4.06 10.95
N GLN A 350 -3.19 3.13 11.49
CA GLN A 350 -3.58 2.37 12.68
C GLN A 350 -3.77 3.24 13.92
N GLN A 351 -2.83 4.15 14.17
CA GLN A 351 -2.93 5.09 15.29
C GLN A 351 -4.15 6.01 15.15
N ALA A 352 -4.50 6.41 13.92
CA ALA A 352 -5.68 7.22 13.66
C ALA A 352 -6.96 6.48 14.02
N ALA A 353 -7.12 5.24 13.56
CA ALA A 353 -8.29 4.42 13.88
C ALA A 353 -8.46 4.17 15.38
N GLN A 354 -7.36 3.83 16.07
CA GLN A 354 -7.37 3.63 17.52
C GLN A 354 -7.74 4.91 18.27
N SER A 355 -7.19 6.05 17.85
CA SER A 355 -7.47 7.35 18.47
C SER A 355 -8.93 7.75 18.33
N VAL A 356 -9.52 7.61 17.15
CA VAL A 356 -10.93 7.97 16.93
C VAL A 356 -11.84 7.00 17.68
N THR A 357 -11.51 5.71 17.71
CA THR A 357 -12.26 4.73 18.51
C THR A 357 -12.29 5.11 19.99
N GLN A 358 -11.15 5.54 20.54
CA GLN A 358 -11.07 6.00 21.92
C GLN A 358 -11.88 7.29 22.16
N LEU A 359 -11.88 8.24 21.22
CA LEU A 359 -12.66 9.48 21.33
C LEU A 359 -14.17 9.24 21.29
N VAL A 360 -14.62 8.33 20.43
CA VAL A 360 -16.03 7.99 20.25
C VAL A 360 -16.54 7.06 21.36
N GLY A 361 -15.65 6.28 21.97
CA GLY A 361 -15.98 5.36 23.06
C GLY A 361 -16.84 4.18 22.61
N ALA A 362 -17.72 3.69 23.49
CA ALA A 362 -18.48 2.46 23.27
C ALA A 362 -19.29 2.40 21.95
N LYS A 363 -19.70 3.55 21.40
CA LYS A 363 -20.40 3.61 20.11
C LYS A 363 -19.51 3.11 18.96
N ALA A 364 -18.21 3.39 19.01
CA ALA A 364 -17.27 2.96 17.98
C ALA A 364 -17.01 1.45 18.02
N TYR A 365 -17.30 0.76 19.12
CA TYR A 365 -17.08 -0.68 19.25
C TYR A 365 -18.11 -1.54 18.49
N ARG A 366 -19.03 -0.91 17.76
CA ARG A 366 -19.95 -1.59 16.83
C ARG A 366 -19.24 -1.82 15.49
N ASN A 367 -19.40 -3.00 14.91
CA ASN A 367 -18.85 -3.31 13.57
C ASN A 367 -19.40 -2.36 12.48
N SER A 368 -20.62 -1.85 12.68
CA SER A 368 -21.26 -0.85 11.83
C SER A 368 -20.74 0.58 12.05
N HIS A 369 -19.68 0.80 12.83
CA HIS A 369 -19.10 2.13 13.06
C HIS A 369 -17.70 2.20 12.45
N ILE A 370 -17.47 3.18 11.58
CA ILE A 370 -16.22 3.29 10.82
C ILE A 370 -14.98 3.42 11.71
N ALA A 371 -15.09 4.07 12.87
CA ALA A 371 -13.98 4.20 13.82
C ALA A 371 -13.44 2.84 14.29
N GLY A 372 -14.28 1.99 14.91
CA GLY A 372 -13.84 0.69 15.41
C GLY A 372 -13.50 -0.29 14.29
N ARG A 373 -14.32 -0.34 13.23
CA ARG A 373 -14.01 -1.15 12.04
C ARG A 373 -12.71 -0.69 11.36
N GLY A 374 -12.39 0.59 11.42
CA GLY A 374 -11.14 1.15 10.91
C GLY A 374 -9.89 0.53 11.56
N ILE A 375 -9.99 0.03 12.80
CA ILE A 375 -8.89 -0.70 13.46
C ILE A 375 -8.64 -2.02 12.73
N THR A 376 -9.68 -2.79 12.41
CA THR A 376 -9.52 -4.07 11.71
C THR A 376 -9.22 -3.87 10.23
N ASP A 377 -9.82 -2.87 9.57
CA ASP A 377 -9.62 -2.59 8.14
C ASP A 377 -8.22 -2.06 7.83
N SER A 378 -7.63 -1.24 8.70
CA SER A 378 -6.28 -0.71 8.47
C SER A 378 -5.17 -1.67 8.91
N ARG A 379 -5.47 -2.71 9.70
CA ARG A 379 -4.44 -3.61 10.28
C ARG A 379 -3.63 -4.36 9.23
N PRO A 380 -4.24 -4.90 8.16
CA PRO A 380 -3.50 -5.60 7.13
C PRO A 380 -2.46 -4.75 6.42
N PHE A 381 -2.60 -3.42 6.41
CA PHE A 381 -1.65 -2.53 5.74
C PHE A 381 -0.26 -2.55 6.38
N GLN A 382 -0.14 -2.86 7.68
CA GLN A 382 1.16 -3.08 8.33
C GLN A 382 1.75 -4.47 8.04
N ILE A 383 1.02 -5.35 7.36
CA ILE A 383 1.37 -6.77 7.11
C ILE A 383 1.63 -7.00 5.62
N PHE A 384 0.70 -6.58 4.77
CA PHE A 384 0.76 -6.72 3.32
C PHE A 384 1.91 -5.89 2.73
N GLU A 385 2.34 -6.25 1.52
CA GLU A 385 3.36 -5.52 0.75
C GLU A 385 4.72 -5.43 1.46
N GLY A 386 5.00 -6.44 2.30
CA GLY A 386 6.12 -6.51 3.23
C GLY A 386 5.71 -6.03 4.62
N SER A 387 5.85 -6.88 5.64
CA SER A 387 5.50 -6.51 7.02
C SER A 387 6.35 -5.33 7.49
N ASN A 388 5.78 -4.45 8.31
CA ASN A 388 6.48 -3.25 8.76
C ASN A 388 7.81 -3.59 9.47
N ASP A 389 7.89 -4.69 10.23
CA ASP A 389 9.13 -5.13 10.86
C ASP A 389 10.23 -5.42 9.83
N ILE A 390 9.91 -6.12 8.74
CA ILE A 390 10.85 -6.42 7.66
C ILE A 390 11.26 -5.13 6.95
N LEU A 391 10.31 -4.26 6.65
CA LEU A 391 10.60 -3.01 5.95
C LEU A 391 11.47 -2.07 6.81
N TYR A 392 11.22 -1.99 8.11
CA TYR A 392 12.06 -1.25 9.05
C TYR A 392 13.46 -1.83 9.16
N ALA A 393 13.60 -3.16 9.27
CA ALA A 393 14.92 -3.80 9.24
C ALA A 393 15.67 -3.48 7.94
N GLN A 394 15.00 -3.56 6.79
CA GLN A 394 15.58 -3.24 5.47
C GLN A 394 15.99 -1.77 5.32
N ILE A 395 15.25 -0.83 5.92
CA ILE A 395 15.65 0.59 5.98
C ILE A 395 17.00 0.71 6.68
N SER A 396 17.12 0.11 7.87
CA SER A 396 18.35 0.13 8.66
C SER A 396 19.50 -0.56 7.96
N GLU A 397 19.29 -1.74 7.37
CA GLU A 397 20.29 -2.45 6.59
C GLU A 397 20.77 -1.62 5.40
N GLY A 398 19.85 -0.96 4.70
CA GLY A 398 20.15 -0.05 3.60
C GLY A 398 21.04 1.10 4.05
N VAL A 399 20.69 1.76 5.16
CA VAL A 399 21.47 2.86 5.75
C VAL A 399 22.84 2.38 6.24
N VAL A 400 22.90 1.29 7.01
CA VAL A 400 24.15 0.71 7.52
C VAL A 400 25.08 0.31 6.37
N LYS A 401 24.54 -0.24 5.28
CA LYS A 401 25.32 -0.56 4.08
C LYS A 401 25.91 0.69 3.43
N GLN A 402 25.13 1.77 3.35
CA GLN A 402 25.62 3.05 2.82
C GLN A 402 26.69 3.67 3.74
N MET A 403 26.49 3.67 5.05
CA MET A 403 27.45 4.11 6.07
C MET A 403 28.78 3.35 5.96
N LYS A 404 28.74 2.00 5.85
CA LYS A 404 29.94 1.17 5.62
C LYS A 404 30.68 1.56 4.35
N ARG A 405 29.95 1.80 3.26
CA ARG A 405 30.53 2.21 1.96
C ARG A 405 31.21 3.59 2.05
N LEU A 406 30.61 4.52 2.77
CA LEU A 406 31.12 5.88 2.96
C LEU A 406 32.19 5.98 4.06
N LYS A 407 32.40 4.92 4.85
CA LYS A 407 33.28 4.89 6.02
C LYS A 407 32.89 5.95 7.08
N GLU A 408 31.59 6.25 7.18
CA GLU A 408 31.04 7.14 8.20
C GLU A 408 30.24 6.31 9.20
N ALA A 409 30.64 6.34 10.47
CA ALA A 409 30.02 5.59 11.55
C ALA A 409 29.22 6.49 12.52
N ASN A 410 29.38 7.81 12.46
CA ASN A 410 28.55 8.75 13.19
C ASN A 410 27.22 8.91 12.45
N LEU A 411 26.12 8.63 13.14
CA LEU A 411 24.79 8.62 12.53
C LEU A 411 24.35 10.03 12.11
N PHE A 412 24.57 11.04 12.94
CA PHE A 412 24.26 12.43 12.60
C PHE A 412 24.99 12.90 11.32
N ASN A 413 26.30 12.66 11.22
CA ASN A 413 27.06 13.05 10.04
C ASN A 413 26.51 12.39 8.76
N PHE A 414 26.17 11.10 8.83
CA PHE A 414 25.54 10.41 7.71
C PHE A 414 24.18 11.03 7.34
N LEU A 415 23.32 11.28 8.33
CA LEU A 415 21.98 11.82 8.08
C LEU A 415 22.02 13.24 7.49
N LYS A 416 23.01 14.04 7.90
CA LYS A 416 23.19 15.40 7.40
C LYS A 416 23.53 15.46 5.91
N GLU A 417 24.33 14.50 5.43
CA GLU A 417 24.77 14.42 4.03
C GLU A 417 23.80 13.60 3.15
N ASN A 418 22.81 12.92 3.75
CA ASN A 418 21.88 12.08 3.01
C ASN A 418 20.67 12.89 2.47
N PRO A 419 20.38 12.85 1.16
CA PRO A 419 19.27 13.61 0.55
C PRO A 419 17.85 13.27 1.07
N LEU A 420 17.69 12.11 1.72
CA LEU A 420 16.42 11.70 2.31
C LEU A 420 16.20 12.26 3.71
N THR A 421 17.23 12.84 4.35
CA THR A 421 17.17 13.23 5.77
C THR A 421 17.81 14.59 6.08
N SER A 422 18.57 15.16 5.15
CA SER A 422 19.42 16.34 5.38
C SER A 422 18.69 17.55 5.95
N ARG A 423 17.41 17.77 5.60
CA ARG A 423 16.63 18.93 6.09
C ARG A 423 16.17 18.76 7.53
N SER A 424 16.02 17.52 7.98
CA SER A 424 15.60 17.18 9.34
C SER A 424 16.79 16.97 10.30
N ALA A 425 17.96 16.64 9.77
CA ALA A 425 19.11 16.16 10.56
C ALA A 425 19.57 17.17 11.62
N ASP A 426 19.71 18.45 11.28
CA ASP A 426 20.21 19.47 12.22
C ASP A 426 19.28 19.65 13.44
N GLN A 427 17.96 19.53 13.26
CA GLN A 427 16.98 19.60 14.36
C GLN A 427 17.07 18.40 15.33
N LEU A 428 17.66 17.31 14.88
CA LEU A 428 17.73 16.04 15.61
C LEU A 428 19.16 15.70 16.06
N LYS A 429 20.09 16.66 15.95
CA LYS A 429 21.52 16.48 16.24
C LYS A 429 21.77 15.89 17.62
N ASP A 430 21.07 16.39 18.64
CA ASP A 430 21.27 15.96 20.03
C ASP A 430 20.84 14.51 20.25
N LEU A 431 19.93 13.98 19.41
CA LEU A 431 19.50 12.58 19.46
C LEU A 431 20.44 11.65 18.67
N PHE A 432 21.08 12.13 17.61
CA PHE A 432 21.81 11.28 16.66
C PHE A 432 23.34 11.44 16.65
N ASN A 433 23.90 12.38 17.41
CA ASN A 433 25.34 12.60 17.45
C ASN A 433 26.09 11.55 18.29
N PHE A 434 26.07 10.30 17.82
CA PHE A 434 26.79 9.17 18.38
C PHE A 434 27.31 8.26 17.27
N LYS A 435 28.32 7.44 17.61
CA LYS A 435 28.84 6.40 16.72
C LYS A 435 27.93 5.18 16.77
N LEU A 436 27.33 4.82 15.64
CA LEU A 436 26.46 3.66 15.52
C LEU A 436 27.30 2.37 15.42
N ASP A 437 26.90 1.34 16.17
CA ASP A 437 27.38 -0.02 15.91
C ASP A 437 26.77 -0.52 14.59
N LEU A 438 27.61 -0.89 13.63
CA LEU A 438 27.19 -1.30 12.30
C LEU A 438 26.90 -2.82 12.22
N GLN A 439 26.91 -3.52 13.35
CA GLN A 439 26.52 -4.92 13.53
C GLN A 439 25.37 -5.04 14.53
N LEU A 440 24.25 -4.38 14.23
CA LEU A 440 23.07 -4.41 15.08
C LEU A 440 22.40 -5.79 15.09
N PRO A 441 21.94 -6.28 16.25
CA PRO A 441 21.03 -7.42 16.29
C PRO A 441 19.71 -7.07 15.59
N GLN A 442 18.99 -8.09 15.08
CA GLN A 442 17.77 -7.89 14.28
C GLN A 442 16.76 -6.94 14.92
N ARG A 443 16.49 -7.08 16.23
CA ARG A 443 15.58 -6.19 16.96
C ARG A 443 15.99 -4.72 16.85
N LYS A 444 17.28 -4.43 16.98
CA LYS A 444 17.82 -3.07 16.86
C LYS A 444 17.77 -2.54 15.43
N LEU A 445 17.84 -3.41 14.42
CA LEU A 445 17.58 -3.01 13.03
C LEU A 445 16.12 -2.55 12.84
N VAL A 446 15.15 -3.23 13.45
CA VAL A 446 13.75 -2.82 13.41
C VAL A 446 13.55 -1.48 14.14
N GLU A 447 14.04 -1.34 15.37
CA GLU A 447 13.93 -0.10 16.15
C GLU A 447 14.59 1.09 15.43
N LEU A 448 15.81 0.93 14.91
CA LEU A 448 16.47 1.97 14.13
C LEU A 448 15.69 2.29 12.85
N GLY A 449 15.08 1.29 12.22
CA GLY A 449 14.30 1.46 11.00
C GLY A 449 13.04 2.29 11.26
N GLN A 450 12.38 2.06 12.39
CA GLN A 450 11.24 2.87 12.84
C GLN A 450 11.66 4.33 12.98
N ILE A 451 12.79 4.59 13.63
CA ILE A 451 13.34 5.94 13.81
C ILE A 451 13.64 6.59 12.46
N LEU A 452 14.45 5.93 11.61
CA LEU A 452 14.85 6.45 10.31
C LEU A 452 13.64 6.71 9.39
N GLY A 453 12.61 5.86 9.45
CA GLY A 453 11.36 6.10 8.73
C GLY A 453 10.71 7.43 9.10
N ARG A 454 10.65 7.78 10.40
CA ARG A 454 10.12 9.09 10.86
C ARG A 454 11.03 10.24 10.45
N VAL A 455 12.36 10.07 10.49
CA VAL A 455 13.32 11.10 10.03
C VAL A 455 13.11 11.41 8.55
N ILE A 456 13.00 10.38 7.71
CA ILE A 456 12.72 10.52 6.27
C ILE A 456 11.36 11.20 6.05
N SER A 457 10.34 10.82 6.84
CA SER A 457 9.01 11.45 6.77
C SER A 457 9.06 12.93 7.17
N MET A 458 9.87 13.28 8.17
CA MET A 458 10.06 14.66 8.63
C MET A 458 10.75 15.52 7.57
N ASP A 459 11.73 14.96 6.87
CA ASP A 459 12.36 15.60 5.71
C ASP A 459 11.35 15.87 4.57
N MET A 460 10.42 14.94 4.31
CA MET A 460 9.32 15.17 3.36
C MET A 460 8.38 16.31 3.82
N VAL A 461 8.09 16.42 5.11
CA VAL A 461 7.27 17.53 5.65
C VAL A 461 7.99 18.87 5.45
N HIS A 462 9.30 18.94 5.67
CA HIS A 462 10.09 20.13 5.36
C HIS A 462 10.06 20.49 3.86
N LYS A 463 10.19 19.49 2.98
CA LYS A 463 10.04 19.70 1.53
C LYS A 463 8.65 20.23 1.18
N LEU A 464 7.60 19.75 1.84
CA LEU A 464 6.24 20.27 1.64
C LEU A 464 6.08 21.71 2.16
N ALA A 465 6.76 22.07 3.24
CA ALA A 465 6.77 23.43 3.78
C ALA A 465 7.35 24.44 2.78
N ASP A 466 8.45 24.09 2.11
CA ASP A 466 9.07 24.91 1.05
C ASP A 466 8.11 25.19 -0.11
N GLU A 467 7.16 24.30 -0.36
CA GLU A 467 6.14 24.42 -1.42
C GLU A 467 4.94 25.30 -0.98
N GLY A 468 5.00 25.90 0.21
CA GLY A 468 4.00 26.83 0.71
C GLY A 468 2.78 26.17 1.36
N PHE A 469 2.90 24.92 1.82
CA PHE A 469 1.84 24.29 2.60
C PHE A 469 1.62 25.03 3.94
N ARG A 470 0.41 24.92 4.48
CA ARG A 470 -0.02 25.64 5.68
C ARG A 470 0.93 25.46 6.86
N LYS A 471 1.53 26.56 7.33
CA LYS A 471 2.57 26.56 8.38
C LYS A 471 2.11 25.92 9.69
N ASP A 472 0.89 26.20 10.15
CA ASP A 472 0.35 25.65 11.40
C ASP A 472 0.25 24.12 11.37
N LEU A 473 -0.11 23.55 10.22
CA LEU A 473 -0.12 22.10 10.01
C LEU A 473 1.29 21.52 9.93
N ILE A 474 2.20 22.19 9.20
CA ILE A 474 3.61 21.80 9.12
C ILE A 474 4.26 21.73 10.51
N ASP A 475 4.09 22.78 11.32
CA ASP A 475 4.63 22.86 12.67
C ASP A 475 4.13 21.68 13.52
N GLY A 476 2.83 21.37 13.45
CA GLY A 476 2.24 20.21 14.14
C GLY A 476 2.77 18.86 13.66
N GLY A 477 2.94 18.69 12.34
CA GLY A 477 3.52 17.49 11.73
C GLY A 477 4.97 17.24 12.17
N ILE A 478 5.79 18.29 12.15
CA ILE A 478 7.18 18.25 12.61
C ILE A 478 7.25 17.94 14.11
N GLN A 479 6.42 18.60 14.92
CA GLN A 479 6.40 18.38 16.36
C GLN A 479 6.05 16.93 16.72
N MET A 480 5.01 16.35 16.08
CA MET A 480 4.63 14.95 16.29
C MET A 480 5.77 13.99 15.93
N LEU A 481 6.37 14.16 14.74
CA LEU A 481 7.46 13.28 14.30
C LEU A 481 8.69 13.40 15.22
N HIS A 482 9.03 14.60 15.67
CA HIS A 482 10.12 14.81 16.63
C HIS A 482 9.84 14.07 17.95
N GLN A 483 8.62 14.16 18.48
CA GLN A 483 8.22 13.44 19.70
C GLN A 483 8.32 11.92 19.52
N ASP A 484 7.81 11.38 18.41
CA ASP A 484 7.90 9.95 18.09
C ASP A 484 9.36 9.49 18.00
N ILE A 485 10.21 10.25 17.31
CA ILE A 485 11.65 9.96 17.20
C ILE A 485 12.30 9.93 18.58
N GLN A 486 12.04 10.92 19.42
CA GLN A 486 12.61 10.99 20.76
C GLN A 486 12.17 9.79 21.64
N GLN A 487 10.90 9.39 21.56
CA GLN A 487 10.40 8.22 22.29
C GLN A 487 11.06 6.91 21.81
N LEU A 488 11.17 6.73 20.49
CA LEU A 488 11.80 5.55 19.91
C LEU A 488 13.30 5.49 20.22
N MET A 489 13.99 6.63 20.19
CA MET A 489 15.40 6.73 20.58
C MET A 489 15.64 6.33 22.03
N GLY A 490 14.74 6.69 22.95
CA GLY A 490 14.78 6.24 24.33
C GLY A 490 14.78 4.71 24.43
N SER A 491 13.97 4.03 23.63
CA SER A 491 13.94 2.55 23.57
C SER A 491 15.19 1.99 22.88
N PHE A 492 15.67 2.64 21.82
CA PHE A 492 16.85 2.22 21.06
C PHE A 492 18.12 2.18 21.90
N HIS A 493 18.29 3.09 22.87
CA HIS A 493 19.45 3.08 23.77
C HIS A 493 19.42 1.99 24.84
N LEU A 494 18.27 1.33 25.06
CA LEU A 494 18.15 0.25 26.03
C LEU A 494 18.55 -1.10 25.41
N ASN A 495 19.38 -1.88 26.11
CA ASN A 495 19.76 -3.23 25.67
C ASN A 495 19.29 -4.30 26.66
N PRO A 496 17.97 -4.53 26.78
CA PRO A 496 17.48 -5.56 27.68
C PRO A 496 17.86 -6.95 27.15
N GLN A 497 18.36 -7.79 28.06
CA GLN A 497 18.44 -9.23 27.86
C GLN A 497 17.01 -9.78 27.96
N LEU A 498 16.52 -10.38 26.87
CA LEU A 498 15.19 -11.00 26.84
C LEU A 498 15.35 -12.51 26.94
N GLN A 499 14.50 -13.13 27.77
CA GLN A 499 14.34 -14.57 27.83
C GLN A 499 12.84 -14.86 27.81
N VAL A 500 12.41 -15.74 26.90
CA VAL A 500 11.04 -16.26 26.91
C VAL A 500 10.96 -17.32 27.99
N VAL A 501 10.01 -17.16 28.91
CA VAL A 501 9.72 -18.17 29.93
C VAL A 501 8.66 -19.11 29.35
N GLU A 502 9.06 -20.31 28.93
CA GLU A 502 8.14 -21.27 28.30
C GLU A 502 7.12 -21.81 29.31
N ASP A 503 7.57 -22.17 30.51
CA ASP A 503 6.74 -22.67 31.61
C ASP A 503 6.12 -21.54 32.45
N TYR A 504 5.72 -20.43 31.82
CA TYR A 504 5.21 -19.25 32.55
C TYR A 504 3.96 -19.52 33.40
N GLN A 505 3.29 -20.66 33.21
CA GLN A 505 2.09 -21.08 33.96
C GLN A 505 2.43 -21.69 35.32
N ASP A 506 3.65 -22.19 35.48
CA ASP A 506 4.07 -22.82 36.72
C ASP A 506 4.18 -21.79 37.83
N ASN A 507 3.44 -22.02 38.92
CA ASN A 507 3.40 -21.14 40.10
C ASN A 507 3.02 -19.68 39.81
N SER A 508 2.42 -19.36 38.66
CA SER A 508 2.06 -17.98 38.28
C SER A 508 0.58 -17.66 38.39
N SER A 509 -0.24 -18.59 38.90
CA SER A 509 -1.67 -18.34 39.11
C SER A 509 -1.87 -17.19 40.09
N TRP A 510 -2.29 -16.02 39.58
CA TRP A 510 -2.50 -14.81 40.38
C TRP A 510 -3.49 -15.04 41.52
N LEU A 511 -4.42 -15.99 41.36
CA LEU A 511 -5.41 -16.36 42.38
C LEU A 511 -4.75 -16.82 43.69
N LYS A 512 -3.58 -17.47 43.62
CA LYS A 512 -2.83 -17.93 44.81
C LYS A 512 -2.31 -16.77 45.68
N TYR A 513 -2.32 -15.54 45.15
CA TYR A 513 -1.85 -14.32 45.83
C TYR A 513 -2.99 -13.34 46.13
N SER A 514 -4.24 -13.78 45.97
CA SER A 514 -5.44 -12.96 46.15
C SER A 514 -6.19 -13.21 47.46
N VAL A 515 -5.59 -14.00 48.37
CA VAL A 515 -6.15 -14.33 49.70
C VAL A 515 -5.58 -13.42 50.77
#